data_AF-A0AAV9JTA6-F1
#
_entry.id   AF-A0AAV9JTA6-F1
#
_cell.length_a   1.000
_cell.length_b   1.000
_cell.length_c   1.000
_cell.angle_alpha   90.00
_cell.angle_beta   90.00
_cell.angle_gamma   90.00
#
_symmetry.space_group_name_H-M   'P 1'
#
loop_
_entity.id
_entity.type
_entity.pdbx_description
1 polymer ?
#
loop_
_entity_poly.entity_id
_entity_poly.type
_entity_poly.pdbx_seq_one_letter_code
_entity_poly.pdbx_strand_id
1 'polypeptide(L)'
;MYGLRQHPQRLDRLGSFYRTINTAAPSQPLVSGPSVVQQASRGNQDHSIPQHATHKPLHFPSTPSPPALISPTHHPRLPQARAHIEGFLNYTFTDINWLEEALWAYRITMASTGKDLVEGNKRLAVVGDSGLTLVVVDHCIIGQGMTRDLADQCRKAWTSNESLCALSRAHEIAQFIEPNPGTAVSPLMRATAVEAILGAVFKDSGDDYKVLKRAVVGFGVLRERT
;
A
#
# COMPACT_ATOMS: atom_id res chain seq x y z
N MET A 1 -6.03 39.55 4.03
CA MET A 1 -6.96 38.79 4.89
C MET A 1 -7.71 37.80 4.01
N TYR A 2 -7.31 36.52 4.01
CA TYR A 2 -8.08 35.45 3.37
C TYR A 2 -8.45 34.42 4.45
N GLY A 3 -9.75 34.28 4.69
CA GLY A 3 -10.29 33.39 5.71
C GLY A 3 -10.29 31.94 5.24
N LEU A 4 -9.44 31.12 5.87
CA LEU A 4 -9.57 29.67 5.84
C LEU A 4 -10.75 29.27 6.73
N ARG A 5 -11.90 28.97 6.10
CA ARG A 5 -12.95 28.20 6.78
C ARG A 5 -12.43 26.77 6.96
N GLN A 6 -11.97 26.46 8.16
CA GLN A 6 -11.73 25.08 8.55
C GLN A 6 -13.07 24.36 8.64
N HIS A 7 -13.22 23.27 7.86
CA HIS A 7 -14.43 22.45 7.84
C HIS A 7 -14.48 21.57 9.11
N PRO A 8 -15.46 21.76 10.03
CA PRO A 8 -15.48 21.09 11.33
C PRO A 8 -15.64 19.56 11.24
N GLN A 9 -16.26 19.07 10.16
CA GLN A 9 -16.60 17.65 9.99
C GLN A 9 -15.39 16.73 9.75
N ARG A 10 -14.20 17.29 9.47
CA ARG A 10 -12.97 16.51 9.17
C ARG A 10 -12.27 16.02 10.43
N LEU A 11 -12.40 16.74 11.55
CA LEU A 11 -11.78 16.38 12.83
C LEU A 11 -12.57 15.31 13.60
N ASP A 12 -13.90 15.31 13.48
CA ASP A 12 -14.77 14.37 14.22
C ASP A 12 -14.64 12.92 13.73
N ARG A 13 -14.44 12.72 12.40
CA ARG A 13 -14.23 11.38 11.83
C ARG A 13 -12.88 10.78 12.21
N LEU A 14 -11.84 11.59 12.27
CA LEU A 14 -10.52 11.18 12.77
C LEU A 14 -10.60 10.86 14.26
N GLY A 15 -11.23 11.73 15.07
CA GLY A 15 -11.36 11.56 16.52
C GLY A 15 -12.10 10.28 16.98
N SER A 16 -13.07 9.80 16.20
CA SER A 16 -13.79 8.54 16.47
C SER A 16 -12.92 7.31 16.20
N PHE A 17 -12.18 7.29 15.09
CA PHE A 17 -11.27 6.21 14.72
C PHE A 17 -10.15 5.99 15.77
N TYR A 18 -9.58 7.08 16.31
CA TYR A 18 -8.57 7.01 17.38
C TYR A 18 -9.13 6.49 18.71
N ARG A 19 -10.44 6.66 18.97
CA ARG A 19 -11.05 6.19 20.21
C ARG A 19 -11.19 4.66 20.23
N THR A 20 -11.51 4.07 19.07
CA THR A 20 -11.66 2.61 18.92
C THR A 20 -10.34 1.85 19.08
N ILE A 21 -9.22 2.42 18.62
CA ILE A 21 -7.91 1.76 18.71
C ILE A 21 -7.24 1.89 20.08
N ASN A 22 -7.54 2.95 20.86
CA ASN A 22 -6.93 3.17 22.18
C ASN A 22 -7.69 2.54 23.37
N THR A 23 -8.90 2.00 23.16
CA THR A 23 -9.69 1.35 24.24
C THR A 23 -9.49 -0.15 24.35
N ALA A 24 -8.75 -0.78 23.43
CA ALA A 24 -8.47 -2.22 23.48
C ALA A 24 -7.24 -2.51 24.35
N ALA A 25 -7.39 -2.45 25.67
CA ALA A 25 -6.45 -3.09 26.59
C ALA A 25 -6.66 -4.61 26.53
N PRO A 26 -5.64 -5.44 26.23
CA PRO A 26 -5.85 -6.89 26.15
C PRO A 26 -5.83 -7.53 27.54
N SER A 27 -6.97 -8.15 27.86
CA SER A 27 -7.13 -9.17 28.90
C SER A 27 -6.16 -10.34 28.69
N GLN A 28 -5.63 -10.89 29.78
CA GLN A 28 -4.60 -11.93 29.79
C GLN A 28 -4.98 -13.22 29.03
N PRO A 29 -4.03 -13.91 28.37
CA PRO A 29 -4.30 -15.19 27.73
C PRO A 29 -4.23 -16.37 28.71
N LEU A 30 -5.29 -17.17 28.70
CA LEU A 30 -5.40 -18.50 29.31
C LEU A 30 -4.65 -19.55 28.48
N VAL A 31 -3.99 -20.46 29.19
CA VAL A 31 -3.19 -21.60 28.72
C VAL A 31 -4.07 -22.76 28.23
N SER A 32 -3.72 -23.40 27.11
CA SER A 32 -4.01 -24.83 26.86
C SER A 32 -3.35 -25.43 25.60
N GLY A 33 -2.46 -26.41 25.82
CA GLY A 33 -2.52 -27.80 25.29
C GLY A 33 -2.29 -28.13 23.79
N PRO A 34 -1.57 -29.22 23.45
CA PRO A 34 -1.04 -29.47 22.10
C PRO A 34 -1.94 -30.35 21.19
N SER A 35 -1.88 -30.11 19.87
CA SER A 35 -2.50 -30.93 18.81
C SER A 35 -1.59 -32.05 18.30
N VAL A 36 -2.20 -33.23 18.16
CA VAL A 36 -1.64 -34.47 17.61
C VAL A 36 -1.56 -34.41 16.07
N VAL A 37 -0.44 -34.89 15.52
CA VAL A 37 -0.17 -35.06 14.08
C VAL A 37 -0.63 -36.45 13.63
N GLN A 38 -1.34 -36.53 12.50
CA GLN A 38 -1.65 -37.79 11.83
C GLN A 38 -1.23 -37.72 10.36
N GLN A 39 -0.24 -38.54 10.00
CA GLN A 39 0.24 -38.77 8.63
C GLN A 39 -0.68 -39.76 7.91
N ALA A 40 -0.92 -39.52 6.62
CA ALA A 40 -1.49 -40.51 5.71
C ALA A 40 -0.68 -40.55 4.40
N SER A 41 -0.12 -41.72 4.14
CA SER A 41 0.68 -42.12 2.99
C SER A 41 -0.20 -42.59 1.83
N ARG A 42 0.12 -42.18 0.59
CA ARG A 42 -0.21 -42.84 -0.69
C ARG A 42 0.86 -42.38 -1.69
N GLY A 43 1.53 -43.19 -2.50
CA GLY A 43 1.21 -44.50 -3.06
C GLY A 43 1.65 -44.41 -4.52
N ASN A 44 2.86 -44.88 -4.82
CA ASN A 44 3.54 -44.77 -6.11
C ASN A 44 3.18 -45.97 -6.99
N GLN A 45 2.74 -45.75 -8.23
CA GLN A 45 2.72 -46.79 -9.27
C GLN A 45 3.05 -46.18 -10.64
N ASP A 46 4.20 -46.63 -11.16
CA ASP A 46 4.57 -46.68 -12.58
C ASP A 46 3.48 -47.34 -13.42
N HIS A 47 3.42 -47.03 -14.72
CA HIS A 47 3.35 -48.02 -15.81
C HIS A 47 3.49 -47.34 -17.19
N SER A 48 4.66 -47.59 -17.79
CA SER A 48 5.00 -47.90 -19.18
C SER A 48 4.13 -47.45 -20.37
N ILE A 49 4.87 -46.86 -21.31
CA ILE A 49 4.56 -46.39 -22.67
C ILE A 49 4.27 -47.55 -23.65
N PRO A 50 3.41 -47.33 -24.67
CA PRO A 50 3.56 -47.99 -25.96
C PRO A 50 3.76 -47.00 -27.14
N GLN A 51 4.42 -47.53 -28.17
CA GLN A 51 5.04 -46.86 -29.30
C GLN A 51 4.08 -46.60 -30.50
N HIS A 52 4.55 -45.70 -31.37
CA HIS A 52 4.31 -45.59 -32.82
C HIS A 52 2.89 -45.30 -33.35
N ALA A 53 2.66 -44.03 -33.70
CA ALA A 53 1.69 -43.62 -34.73
C ALA A 53 2.32 -42.56 -35.66
N THR A 54 2.27 -42.82 -36.96
CA THR A 54 2.72 -41.96 -38.05
C THR A 54 1.80 -40.74 -38.20
N HIS A 55 2.28 -39.53 -37.89
CA HIS A 55 1.52 -38.29 -38.03
C HIS A 55 1.92 -37.48 -39.28
N LYS A 56 0.91 -37.24 -40.11
CA LYS A 56 0.76 -36.25 -41.19
C LYS A 56 1.27 -34.86 -40.73
N PRO A 57 1.90 -34.04 -41.59
CA PRO A 57 2.36 -32.71 -41.17
C PRO A 57 1.16 -31.86 -40.73
N LEU A 58 1.13 -31.51 -39.45
CA LEU A 58 0.16 -30.61 -38.87
C LEU A 58 0.47 -29.20 -39.37
N HIS A 59 -0.49 -28.59 -40.05
CA HIS A 59 -0.50 -27.16 -40.32
C HIS A 59 -0.63 -26.44 -38.98
N PHE A 60 0.46 -25.83 -38.50
CA PHE A 60 0.41 -24.99 -37.32
C PHE A 60 -0.42 -23.74 -37.65
N PRO A 61 -1.52 -23.46 -36.92
CA PRO A 61 -2.15 -22.16 -37.01
C PRO A 61 -1.12 -21.12 -36.56
N SER A 62 -1.06 -20.00 -37.29
CA SER A 62 -0.23 -18.85 -36.97
C SER A 62 -0.31 -18.56 -35.48
N THR A 63 0.84 -18.54 -34.80
CA THR A 63 0.93 -18.11 -33.40
C THR A 63 0.21 -16.77 -33.25
N PRO A 64 -0.68 -16.61 -32.26
CA PRO A 64 -1.28 -15.30 -32.01
C PRO A 64 -0.15 -14.30 -31.76
N SER A 65 -0.26 -13.13 -32.41
CA SER A 65 0.65 -12.02 -32.20
C SER A 65 0.88 -11.78 -30.70
N PRO A 66 2.11 -11.44 -30.28
CA PRO A 66 2.37 -11.12 -28.88
C PRO A 66 1.41 -10.01 -28.42
N PRO A 67 0.97 -10.04 -27.14
CA PRO A 67 0.06 -9.04 -26.61
C PRO A 67 0.65 -7.64 -26.85
N ALA A 68 -0.21 -6.73 -27.30
CA ALA A 68 0.16 -5.35 -27.63
C ALA A 68 1.04 -4.76 -26.53
N LEU A 69 2.18 -4.19 -26.92
CA LEU A 69 2.99 -3.33 -26.06
C LEU A 69 2.05 -2.31 -25.41
N ILE A 70 1.97 -2.31 -24.08
CA ILE A 70 1.11 -1.38 -23.34
C ILE A 70 1.63 0.02 -23.63
N SER A 71 0.87 0.79 -24.41
CA SER A 71 1.26 2.15 -24.80
C SER A 71 1.49 3.01 -23.56
N PRO A 72 2.49 3.90 -23.58
CA PRO A 72 2.72 4.80 -22.48
C PRO A 72 1.45 5.62 -22.16
N THR A 73 1.08 5.70 -20.88
CA THR A 73 -0.16 6.34 -20.43
C THR A 73 0.14 7.35 -19.33
N HIS A 74 -0.55 8.50 -19.35
CA HIS A 74 -0.52 9.50 -18.28
C HIS A 74 -1.63 9.25 -17.27
N HIS A 75 -1.35 9.54 -16.00
CA HIS A 75 -2.38 9.45 -14.97
C HIS A 75 -3.45 10.55 -15.13
N PRO A 76 -4.73 10.21 -15.33
CA PRO A 76 -5.76 11.15 -15.80
C PRO A 76 -6.11 12.24 -14.77
N ARG A 77 -5.89 11.97 -13.48
CA ARG A 77 -6.23 12.85 -12.36
C ARG A 77 -5.02 13.36 -11.59
N LEU A 78 -3.83 13.32 -12.21
CA LEU A 78 -2.58 13.63 -11.50
C LEU A 78 -2.56 15.06 -10.92
N PRO A 79 -3.00 16.12 -11.63
CA PRO A 79 -3.01 17.47 -11.05
C PRO A 79 -3.91 17.60 -9.82
N GLN A 80 -5.09 16.97 -9.83
CA GLN A 80 -6.02 16.98 -8.70
C GLN A 80 -5.48 16.16 -7.53
N ALA A 81 -4.93 14.98 -7.83
CA ALA A 81 -4.29 14.12 -6.83
C ALA A 81 -3.14 14.86 -6.15
N ARG A 82 -2.28 15.53 -6.92
CA ARG A 82 -1.18 16.36 -6.42
C ARG A 82 -1.70 17.41 -5.43
N ALA A 83 -2.58 18.30 -5.88
CA ALA A 83 -3.06 19.39 -5.04
C ALA A 83 -3.71 18.89 -3.74
N HIS A 84 -4.46 17.80 -3.83
CA HIS A 84 -5.13 17.19 -2.68
C HIS A 84 -4.14 16.56 -1.70
N ILE A 85 -3.21 15.74 -2.20
CA ILE A 85 -2.25 14.99 -1.39
C ILE A 85 -1.20 15.92 -0.77
N GLU A 86 -0.62 16.83 -1.57
CA GLU A 86 0.31 17.85 -1.05
C GLU A 86 -0.34 18.70 0.05
N GLY A 87 -1.64 19.02 -0.11
CA GLY A 87 -2.39 19.83 0.82
C GLY A 87 -2.54 19.23 2.22
N PHE A 88 -2.88 17.95 2.34
CA PHE A 88 -3.02 17.32 3.67
C PHE A 88 -1.68 16.81 4.24
N LEU A 89 -0.69 16.52 3.39
CA LEU A 89 0.65 16.13 3.83
C LEU A 89 1.53 17.32 4.23
N ASN A 90 1.17 18.54 3.81
CA ASN A 90 2.03 19.71 3.90
C ASN A 90 3.43 19.43 3.30
N TYR A 91 3.42 18.76 2.15
CA TYR A 91 4.61 18.35 1.40
C TYR A 91 4.42 18.70 -0.07
N THR A 92 5.43 19.25 -0.74
CA THR A 92 5.38 19.55 -2.17
C THR A 92 6.35 18.63 -2.91
N PHE A 93 5.84 17.87 -3.87
CA PHE A 93 6.66 16.99 -4.69
C PHE A 93 7.55 17.81 -5.63
N THR A 94 8.85 17.53 -5.58
CA THR A 94 9.81 18.12 -6.51
C THR A 94 9.76 17.39 -7.85
N ASP A 95 9.77 16.06 -7.82
CA ASP A 95 9.53 15.18 -8.95
C ASP A 95 8.16 14.50 -8.82
N ILE A 96 7.22 14.99 -9.63
CA ILE A 96 5.84 14.51 -9.63
C ILE A 96 5.70 13.05 -10.08
N ASN A 97 6.71 12.49 -10.74
CA ASN A 97 6.69 11.11 -11.22
C ASN A 97 6.64 10.09 -10.06
N TRP A 98 7.19 10.46 -8.89
CA TRP A 98 7.06 9.62 -7.69
C TRP A 98 5.60 9.48 -7.24
N LEU A 99 4.85 10.60 -7.26
CA LEU A 99 3.43 10.56 -6.95
C LEU A 99 2.63 9.85 -8.06
N GLU A 100 2.94 10.13 -9.33
CA GLU A 100 2.25 9.46 -10.44
C GLU A 100 2.37 7.94 -10.36
N GLU A 101 3.57 7.43 -10.08
CA GLU A 101 3.78 6.00 -9.89
C GLU A 101 2.98 5.43 -8.71
N ALA A 102 2.93 6.15 -7.58
CA ALA A 102 2.23 5.68 -6.38
C ALA A 102 0.73 5.44 -6.60
N LEU A 103 0.14 6.08 -7.63
CA LEU A 103 -1.29 6.03 -7.92
C LEU A 103 -1.69 4.92 -8.91
N TRP A 104 -0.73 4.30 -9.61
CA TRP A 104 -0.99 3.17 -10.50
C TRP A 104 -1.01 1.85 -9.75
N ALA A 105 -2.17 1.21 -9.62
CA ALA A 105 -2.31 -0.05 -8.88
C ALA A 105 -2.21 -1.31 -9.77
N TYR A 106 -1.80 -1.15 -11.02
CA TYR A 106 -1.64 -2.23 -11.99
C TYR A 106 -0.47 -1.94 -12.93
N ARG A 107 -0.15 -2.91 -13.80
CA ARG A 107 0.94 -2.77 -14.76
C ARG A 107 0.66 -1.70 -15.81
N ILE A 108 1.58 -0.76 -15.96
CA ILE A 108 1.48 0.30 -16.95
C ILE A 108 2.88 0.78 -17.36
N THR A 109 3.01 1.29 -18.59
CA THR A 109 4.18 2.10 -18.96
C THR A 109 3.82 3.57 -18.74
N MET A 110 4.56 4.28 -17.89
CA MET A 110 4.31 5.71 -17.65
C MET A 110 4.72 6.53 -18.86
N ALA A 111 3.82 7.34 -19.41
CA ALA A 111 4.15 8.25 -20.52
C ALA A 111 5.17 9.33 -20.15
N SER A 112 5.17 9.77 -18.88
CA SER A 112 6.08 10.80 -18.36
C SER A 112 7.55 10.39 -18.34
N THR A 113 7.83 9.10 -18.09
CA THR A 113 9.21 8.62 -17.88
C THR A 113 9.60 7.47 -18.82
N GLY A 114 8.65 6.88 -19.56
CA GLY A 114 8.85 5.66 -20.34
C GLY A 114 9.02 4.40 -19.49
N LYS A 115 8.87 4.49 -18.16
CA LYS A 115 9.13 3.40 -17.24
C LYS A 115 7.99 2.38 -17.22
N ASP A 116 8.33 1.10 -17.37
CA ASP A 116 7.39 -0.01 -17.18
C ASP A 116 7.25 -0.33 -15.68
N LEU A 117 6.07 -0.05 -15.13
CA LEU A 117 5.69 -0.39 -13.77
C LEU A 117 5.10 -1.80 -13.75
N VAL A 118 5.95 -2.82 -13.81
CA VAL A 118 5.52 -4.24 -13.93
C VAL A 118 4.47 -4.64 -12.89
N GLU A 119 4.56 -4.10 -11.67
CA GLU A 119 3.63 -4.35 -10.57
C GLU A 119 2.90 -3.08 -10.09
N GLY A 120 2.86 -2.02 -10.90
CA GLY A 120 2.33 -0.73 -10.48
C GLY A 120 3.11 -0.16 -9.29
N ASN A 121 2.38 0.33 -8.30
CA ASN A 121 2.89 1.04 -7.13
C ASN A 121 3.53 0.16 -6.05
N LYS A 122 3.52 -1.18 -6.20
CA LYS A 122 3.94 -2.10 -5.12
C LYS A 122 5.38 -1.86 -4.65
N ARG A 123 6.30 -1.50 -5.55
CA ARG A 123 7.69 -1.24 -5.14
C ARG A 123 7.80 -0.02 -4.21
N LEU A 124 6.97 1.00 -4.43
CA LEU A 124 6.89 2.16 -3.55
C LEU A 124 6.16 1.81 -2.26
N ALA A 125 5.14 0.96 -2.33
CA ALA A 125 4.44 0.48 -1.16
C ALA A 125 5.36 -0.26 -0.19
N VAL A 126 6.23 -1.15 -0.68
CA VAL A 126 7.22 -1.86 0.18
C VAL A 126 8.17 -0.89 0.88
N VAL A 127 8.65 0.14 0.17
CA VAL A 127 9.50 1.20 0.77
C VAL A 127 8.72 1.99 1.82
N GLY A 128 7.48 2.36 1.49
CA GLY A 128 6.61 3.11 2.38
C GLY A 128 6.21 2.36 3.64
N ASP A 129 5.85 1.07 3.55
CA ASP A 129 5.52 0.22 4.69
C ASP A 129 6.73 0.06 5.63
N SER A 130 7.91 -0.18 5.06
CA SER A 130 9.16 -0.26 5.83
C SER A 130 9.46 1.05 6.56
N GLY A 131 9.32 2.17 5.86
CA GLY A 131 9.53 3.50 6.43
C GLY A 131 8.48 3.87 7.49
N LEU A 132 7.20 3.57 7.24
CA LEU A 132 6.11 3.76 8.18
C LEU A 132 6.34 2.95 9.45
N THR A 133 6.71 1.68 9.31
CA THR A 133 7.05 0.80 10.43
C THR A 133 8.19 1.39 11.27
N LEU A 134 9.26 1.87 10.62
CA LEU A 134 10.37 2.52 11.32
C LEU A 134 9.90 3.76 12.09
N VAL A 135 9.11 4.63 11.47
CA VAL A 135 8.59 5.86 12.10
C VAL A 135 7.73 5.52 13.32
N VAL A 136 6.83 4.53 13.22
CA VAL A 136 5.96 4.12 14.32
C VAL A 136 6.76 3.51 15.46
N VAL A 137 7.70 2.60 15.17
CA VAL A 137 8.53 1.95 16.19
C VAL A 137 9.45 2.95 16.88
N ASP A 138 10.10 3.85 16.13
CA ASP A 138 10.91 4.94 16.70
C ASP A 138 10.06 5.83 17.63
N HIS A 139 8.87 6.22 17.19
CA HIS A 139 7.97 7.03 18.01
C HIS A 139 7.59 6.32 19.30
N CYS A 140 7.20 5.05 19.25
CA CYS A 140 6.77 4.30 20.44
C CYS A 140 7.92 4.03 21.40
N ILE A 141 9.05 3.50 20.91
CA ILE A 141 10.16 3.09 21.78
C ILE A 141 10.95 4.30 22.25
N ILE A 142 11.48 5.10 21.32
CA ILE A 142 12.39 6.21 21.64
C ILE A 142 11.59 7.45 22.04
N GLY A 143 10.53 7.76 21.29
CA GLY A 143 9.73 8.96 21.51
C GLY A 143 8.79 8.91 22.73
N GLN A 144 8.33 7.72 23.13
CA GLN A 144 7.36 7.55 24.22
C GLN A 144 7.89 6.65 25.36
N GLY A 145 9.06 6.02 25.22
CA GLY A 145 9.62 5.13 26.23
C GLY A 145 8.80 3.85 26.42
N MET A 146 8.02 3.43 25.41
CA MET A 146 7.21 2.21 25.49
C MET A 146 8.11 0.97 25.52
N THR A 147 7.61 -0.10 26.15
CA THR A 147 8.24 -1.42 26.07
C THR A 147 8.13 -1.97 24.66
N ARG A 148 8.99 -2.95 24.32
CA ARG A 148 8.97 -3.63 23.02
C ARG A 148 7.59 -4.19 22.67
N ASP A 149 6.93 -4.84 23.62
CA ASP A 149 5.66 -5.52 23.37
C ASP A 149 4.51 -4.53 23.16
N LEU A 150 4.53 -3.38 23.83
CA LEU A 150 3.58 -2.28 23.57
C LEU A 150 3.86 -1.63 22.20
N ALA A 151 5.13 -1.42 21.85
CA ALA A 151 5.51 -0.87 20.56
C ALA A 151 5.10 -1.79 19.39
N ASP A 152 5.23 -3.12 19.54
CA ASP A 152 4.76 -4.07 18.52
C ASP A 152 3.23 -4.07 18.37
N GLN A 153 2.48 -3.90 19.47
CA GLN A 153 1.03 -3.72 19.43
C GLN A 153 0.64 -2.44 18.69
N CYS A 154 1.28 -1.29 19.01
CA CYS A 154 1.06 -0.04 18.30
C CYS A 154 1.38 -0.17 16.81
N ARG A 155 2.53 -0.77 16.46
CA ARG A 155 2.93 -1.04 15.08
C ARG A 155 1.83 -1.82 14.35
N LYS A 156 1.43 -2.99 14.86
CA LYS A 156 0.39 -3.83 14.25
C LYS A 156 -0.93 -3.08 14.09
N ALA A 157 -1.33 -2.28 15.07
CA ALA A 157 -2.58 -1.54 15.02
C ALA A 157 -2.55 -0.40 13.99
N TRP A 158 -1.43 0.31 13.86
CA TRP A 158 -1.35 1.55 13.07
C TRP A 158 -0.88 1.32 11.63
N THR A 159 -0.16 0.22 11.36
CA THR A 159 0.33 -0.12 10.02
C THR A 159 -0.46 -1.26 9.36
N SER A 160 -1.58 -1.69 9.93
CA SER A 160 -2.42 -2.73 9.31
C SER A 160 -3.12 -2.22 8.05
N ASN A 161 -3.39 -3.14 7.11
CA ASN A 161 -4.15 -2.84 5.90
C ASN A 161 -5.52 -2.21 6.20
N GLU A 162 -6.18 -2.66 7.27
CA GLU A 162 -7.46 -2.10 7.72
C GLU A 162 -7.31 -0.63 8.11
N SER A 163 -6.28 -0.31 8.90
CA SER A 163 -5.99 1.06 9.33
C SER A 163 -5.61 1.95 8.15
N LEU A 164 -4.71 1.49 7.28
CA LEU A 164 -4.29 2.25 6.10
C LEU A 164 -5.44 2.46 5.10
N CYS A 165 -6.31 1.46 4.94
CA CYS A 165 -7.53 1.61 4.15
C CYS A 165 -8.49 2.64 4.76
N ALA A 166 -8.62 2.68 6.09
CA ALA A 166 -9.40 3.71 6.76
C ALA A 166 -8.82 5.11 6.55
N LEU A 167 -7.48 5.27 6.61
CA LEU A 167 -6.81 6.53 6.28
C LEU A 167 -7.04 6.96 4.84
N SER A 168 -6.94 6.01 3.89
CA SER A 168 -7.27 6.26 2.47
C SER A 168 -8.71 6.76 2.28
N ARG A 169 -9.66 6.24 3.05
CA ARG A 169 -11.06 6.74 3.05
C ARG A 169 -11.17 8.13 3.67
N ALA A 170 -10.52 8.36 4.82
CA ALA A 170 -10.57 9.63 5.53
C ALA A 170 -10.00 10.79 4.70
N HIS A 171 -8.98 10.50 3.88
CA HIS A 171 -8.35 11.45 2.97
C HIS A 171 -8.87 11.34 1.53
N GLU A 172 -9.93 10.58 1.26
CA GLU A 172 -10.56 10.49 -0.06
C GLU A 172 -9.60 10.12 -1.21
N ILE A 173 -8.58 9.29 -0.93
CA ILE A 173 -7.48 8.97 -1.86
C ILE A 173 -7.93 8.05 -2.99
N ALA A 174 -8.93 7.21 -2.78
CA ALA A 174 -9.32 6.20 -3.77
C ALA A 174 -9.81 6.75 -5.10
N GLN A 175 -10.27 8.00 -5.13
CA GLN A 175 -10.59 8.68 -6.38
C GLN A 175 -9.35 9.09 -7.18
N PHE A 176 -8.15 8.79 -6.71
CA PHE A 176 -6.90 9.04 -7.43
C PHE A 176 -6.15 7.75 -7.70
N ILE A 177 -6.64 6.60 -7.22
CA ILE A 177 -6.04 5.30 -7.52
C ILE A 177 -6.58 4.85 -8.86
N GLU A 178 -5.69 4.47 -9.77
CA GLU A 178 -6.06 3.86 -11.04
C GLU A 178 -5.94 2.34 -10.92
N PRO A 179 -7.08 1.62 -10.80
CA PRO A 179 -7.09 0.17 -10.79
C PRO A 179 -6.95 -0.38 -12.21
N ASN A 180 -6.73 -1.69 -12.33
CA ASN A 180 -6.79 -2.36 -13.63
C ASN A 180 -8.15 -2.08 -14.30
N PRO A 181 -8.21 -1.77 -15.61
CA PRO A 181 -9.47 -1.48 -16.29
C PRO A 181 -10.54 -2.56 -16.05
N GLY A 182 -11.76 -2.10 -15.75
CA GLY A 182 -12.90 -2.98 -15.43
C GLY A 182 -12.92 -3.49 -13.98
N THR A 183 -12.00 -3.05 -13.11
CA THR A 183 -12.00 -3.42 -11.68
C THR A 183 -12.25 -2.20 -10.79
N ALA A 184 -12.87 -2.44 -9.63
CA ALA A 184 -13.07 -1.42 -8.62
C ALA A 184 -11.88 -1.35 -7.66
N VAL A 185 -11.65 -0.18 -7.07
CA VAL A 185 -10.59 0.01 -6.06
C VAL A 185 -10.92 -0.77 -4.78
N SER A 186 -10.15 -1.82 -4.52
CA SER A 186 -10.33 -2.70 -3.36
C SER A 186 -9.80 -2.08 -2.05
N PRO A 187 -10.18 -2.61 -0.87
CA PRO A 187 -9.59 -2.22 0.41
C PRO A 187 -8.06 -2.38 0.46
N LEU A 188 -7.53 -3.43 -0.17
CA LEU A 188 -6.08 -3.65 -0.22
C LEU A 188 -5.39 -2.59 -1.09
N MET A 189 -5.94 -2.27 -2.26
CA MET A 189 -5.38 -1.22 -3.13
C MET A 189 -5.34 0.15 -2.43
N ARG A 190 -6.33 0.44 -1.58
CA ARG A 190 -6.36 1.64 -0.75
C ARG A 190 -5.21 1.68 0.26
N ALA A 191 -4.97 0.58 0.96
CA ALA A 191 -3.86 0.46 1.91
C ALA A 191 -2.51 0.60 1.18
N THR A 192 -2.31 -0.18 0.12
CA THR A 192 -1.09 -0.16 -0.70
C THR A 192 -0.81 1.21 -1.30
N ALA A 193 -1.84 1.96 -1.71
CA ALA A 193 -1.65 3.33 -2.20
C ALA A 193 -1.18 4.30 -1.10
N VAL A 194 -1.65 4.17 0.14
CA VAL A 194 -1.16 4.98 1.27
C VAL A 194 0.31 4.71 1.52
N GLU A 195 0.71 3.43 1.55
CA GLU A 195 2.12 3.04 1.65
C GLU A 195 2.92 3.59 0.47
N ALA A 196 2.42 3.45 -0.76
CA ALA A 196 3.12 3.93 -1.94
C ALA A 196 3.29 5.45 -1.95
N ILE A 197 2.31 6.22 -1.47
CA ILE A 197 2.43 7.68 -1.32
C ILE A 197 3.50 8.03 -0.29
N LEU A 198 3.56 7.32 0.85
CA LEU A 198 4.65 7.50 1.83
C LEU A 198 6.02 7.16 1.23
N GLY A 199 6.10 6.07 0.46
CA GLY A 199 7.29 5.69 -0.29
C GLY A 199 7.70 6.74 -1.33
N ALA A 200 6.74 7.33 -2.03
CA ALA A 200 6.96 8.42 -2.99
C ALA A 200 7.54 9.67 -2.29
N VAL A 201 6.97 10.08 -1.15
CA VAL A 201 7.50 11.20 -0.36
C VAL A 201 8.94 10.92 0.10
N PHE A 202 9.19 9.71 0.60
CA PHE A 202 10.54 9.34 1.05
C PHE A 202 11.55 9.38 -0.09
N LYS A 203 11.20 8.87 -1.27
CA LYS A 203 12.10 8.90 -2.44
C LYS A 203 12.29 10.31 -3.01
N ASP A 204 11.23 11.09 -3.12
CA ASP A 204 11.27 12.45 -3.65
C ASP A 204 12.11 13.39 -2.75
N SER A 205 12.08 13.16 -1.44
CA SER A 205 12.88 13.92 -0.47
C SER A 205 14.33 13.48 -0.35
N GLY A 206 14.79 12.53 -1.17
CA GLY A 206 16.16 12.00 -1.08
C GLY A 206 16.40 11.13 0.15
N ASP A 207 15.41 10.31 0.51
CA ASP A 207 15.45 9.41 1.66
C ASP A 207 15.53 10.13 3.04
N ASP A 208 14.88 11.31 3.15
CA ASP A 208 14.84 12.07 4.41
C ASP A 208 13.79 11.52 5.39
N TYR A 209 14.29 10.87 6.45
CA TYR A 209 13.48 10.33 7.55
C TYR A 209 12.58 11.39 8.22
N LYS A 210 13.04 12.63 8.39
CA LYS A 210 12.25 13.69 9.03
C LYS A 210 11.08 14.12 8.15
N VAL A 211 11.28 14.15 6.83
CA VAL A 211 10.20 14.43 5.87
C VAL A 211 9.16 13.31 5.90
N LEU A 212 9.60 12.05 5.84
CA LEU A 212 8.70 10.90 5.96
C LEU A 212 7.90 10.94 7.28
N LYS A 213 8.55 11.23 8.40
CA LYS A 213 7.87 11.35 9.71
C LYS A 213 6.78 12.43 9.70
N ARG A 214 7.02 13.58 9.07
CA ARG A 214 5.99 14.63 8.89
C ARG A 214 4.84 14.15 8.00
N ALA A 215 5.12 13.42 6.93
CA ALA A 215 4.07 12.85 6.08
C ALA A 215 3.22 11.81 6.82
N VAL A 216 3.84 10.97 7.67
CA VAL A 216 3.13 10.01 8.54
C VAL A 216 2.20 10.76 9.53
N VAL A 217 2.64 11.89 10.07
CA VAL A 217 1.78 12.79 10.88
C VAL A 217 0.68 13.42 10.03
N GLY A 218 0.97 13.88 8.80
CA GLY A 218 -0.02 14.46 7.89
C GLY A 218 -1.13 13.49 7.49
N PHE A 219 -0.78 12.21 7.32
CA PHE A 219 -1.76 11.13 7.18
C PHE A 219 -2.60 10.92 8.44
N GLY A 220 -2.10 11.34 9.60
CA GLY A 220 -2.75 11.23 10.89
C GLY A 220 -2.25 10.06 11.75
N VAL A 221 -1.42 9.17 11.21
CA VAL A 221 -0.96 7.95 11.93
C VAL A 221 -0.40 8.28 13.31
N LEU A 222 0.40 9.35 13.39
CA LEU A 222 0.94 9.90 14.62
C LEU A 222 0.37 11.29 14.88
N ARG A 223 0.30 11.69 16.15
CA ARG A 223 -0.01 13.07 16.55
C ARG A 223 1.29 13.82 16.81
N GLU A 224 1.38 15.06 16.34
CA GLU A 224 2.33 16.03 16.88
C GLU A 224 1.95 16.35 18.33
N ARG A 225 2.95 16.41 19.23
CA ARG A 225 2.74 17.06 20.52
C ARG A 225 2.79 18.56 20.25
N THR A 226 1.64 19.22 20.36
CA THR A 226 1.56 20.68 20.56
C THR A 226 2.12 21.06 21.91
#